data_AF-A0A644TY83-F1
#
_entry.id   AF-A0A644TY83-F1
#
_cell.length_a   1.000
_cell.length_b   1.000
_cell.length_c   1.000
_cell.angle_alpha   90.00
_cell.angle_beta   90.00
_cell.angle_gamma   90.00
#
_symmetry.space_group_name_H-M   'P 1'
#
loop_
_entity.id
_entity.type
_entity.pdbx_description
1 polymer ?
#
loop_
_entity_poly.entity_id
_entity_poly.type
_entity_poly.pdbx_seq_one_letter_code
_entity_poly.pdbx_strand_id
1 'polypeptide(L)'
;MTAASVIHGGGTEYFRRIRFACPVCLSSQTEEVWVSDPDDLNKLFVPCRVCGSPTLRIDTPEDDVNFFVYRDVRQKLDERMAEQMEDQYDYR
;
A
#
# COMPACT_ATOMS: atom_id res chain seq x y z
N MET A 1 9.68 14.76 7.09
CA MET A 1 8.86 15.34 8.18
C MET A 1 7.82 16.23 7.55
N THR A 2 6.60 15.74 7.40
CA THR A 2 5.39 16.54 7.18
C THR A 2 4.26 15.75 7.83
N ALA A 3 3.73 16.33 8.90
CA ALA A 3 2.71 15.75 9.75
C ALA A 3 1.43 15.54 8.96
N ALA A 4 0.79 14.37 9.12
CA ALA A 4 -0.60 14.21 8.76
C ALA A 4 -1.41 15.18 9.64
N SER A 5 -1.98 16.21 9.02
CA SER A 5 -2.86 17.17 9.68
C SER A 5 -4.08 16.44 10.26
N VAL A 6 -4.22 16.49 11.58
CA VAL A 6 -5.41 16.02 12.30
C VAL A 6 -6.51 17.07 12.09
N ILE A 7 -7.47 16.77 11.23
CA ILE A 7 -8.69 17.57 11.06
C ILE A 7 -9.62 17.24 12.24
N HIS A 8 -9.89 18.20 13.11
CA HIS A 8 -10.94 18.08 14.14
C HIS A 8 -12.27 18.54 13.53
N GLY A 9 -13.27 17.66 13.45
CA GLY A 9 -14.62 18.08 13.06
C GLY A 9 -15.65 16.95 12.93
N GLY A 10 -16.33 16.60 14.03
CA GLY A 10 -17.58 15.82 14.04
C GLY A 10 -17.50 14.58 14.93
N GLY A 11 -18.27 14.54 16.03
CA GLY A 11 -18.21 13.54 17.10
C GLY A 11 -18.61 12.10 16.75
N THR A 12 -18.28 11.59 15.56
CA THR A 12 -18.50 10.21 15.12
C THR A 12 -17.21 9.48 14.75
N GLU A 13 -16.04 10.07 15.03
CA GLU A 13 -14.77 9.40 14.79
C GLU A 13 -14.64 8.17 15.68
N TYR A 14 -14.28 7.05 15.07
CA TYR A 14 -14.01 5.82 15.80
C TYR A 14 -12.58 5.34 15.52
N PHE A 15 -12.03 4.72 16.55
CA PHE A 15 -10.66 4.24 16.55
C PHE A 15 -10.59 2.84 15.92
N ARG A 16 -9.73 2.66 14.92
CA ARG A 16 -9.50 1.36 14.30
C ARG A 16 -8.01 1.05 14.26
N ARG A 17 -7.69 -0.21 14.54
CA ARG A 17 -6.37 -0.78 14.32
C ARG A 17 -6.37 -1.46 12.96
N ILE A 18 -5.51 -1.02 12.05
CA ILE A 18 -5.49 -1.45 10.65
C ILE A 18 -4.15 -2.07 10.32
N ARG A 19 -4.18 -3.24 9.68
CA ARG A 19 -2.98 -3.89 9.18
C ARG A 19 -2.68 -3.49 7.74
N PHE A 20 -1.41 -3.19 7.49
CA PHE A 20 -0.86 -2.89 6.18
C PHE A 20 0.27 -3.85 5.85
N ALA A 21 0.39 -4.27 4.59
CA ALA A 21 1.48 -5.08 4.08
C ALA A 21 2.15 -4.43 2.87
N CYS A 22 3.47 -4.57 2.80
CA CYS A 22 4.26 -4.11 1.69
C CYS A 22 4.27 -5.16 0.57
N PRO A 23 3.81 -4.85 -0.66
CA PRO A 23 3.82 -5.79 -1.77
C PRO A 23 5.24 -6.07 -2.30
N VAL A 24 6.25 -5.30 -1.88
CA VAL A 24 7.65 -5.40 -2.33
C VAL A 24 8.47 -6.31 -1.41
N CYS A 25 8.51 -6.00 -0.11
CA CYS A 25 9.36 -6.70 0.86
C CYS A 25 8.59 -7.61 1.81
N LEU A 26 7.27 -7.71 1.67
CA LEU A 26 6.38 -8.53 2.51
C LEU A 26 6.38 -8.19 4.01
N SER A 27 7.03 -7.10 4.40
CA SER A 27 6.90 -6.55 5.76
C SER A 27 5.47 -6.07 5.98
N SER A 28 4.95 -6.33 7.18
CA SER A 28 3.65 -5.80 7.60
C SER A 28 3.80 -4.89 8.80
N GLN A 29 2.99 -3.84 8.85
CA GLN A 29 2.88 -2.94 9.98
C GLN A 29 1.42 -2.77 10.35
N THR A 30 1.19 -2.39 11.60
CA THR A 30 -0.14 -2.10 12.10
C THR A 30 -0.15 -0.67 12.60
N GLU A 31 -1.11 0.11 12.12
CA GLU A 31 -1.27 1.50 12.50
C GLU A 31 -2.63 1.68 13.17
N GLU A 32 -2.66 2.63 14.10
CA GLU A 32 -3.86 3.05 14.80
C GLU A 32 -4.35 4.35 14.18
N VAL A 33 -5.59 4.35 13.70
CA VAL A 33 -6.12 5.45 12.90
C VAL A 33 -7.48 5.86 13.44
N TRP A 34 -7.68 7.17 13.56
CA TRP A 34 -8.98 7.78 13.82
C TRP A 34 -9.69 7.97 12.48
N VAL A 35 -10.92 7.48 12.41
CA VAL A 35 -11.66 7.40 11.15
C VAL A 35 -13.02 8.04 11.36
N SER A 36 -13.32 9.07 10.58
CA SER A 36 -14.62 9.74 10.60
C SER A 36 -15.60 9.09 9.63
N ASP A 37 -15.12 8.63 8.46
CA ASP A 37 -15.88 7.91 7.43
C ASP A 37 -15.20 6.57 7.08
N PRO A 38 -15.92 5.42 7.11
CA PRO A 38 -15.38 4.13 6.69
C PRO A 38 -14.70 4.14 5.31
N ASP A 39 -15.18 4.96 4.36
CA ASP A 39 -14.62 5.04 3.00
C ASP A 39 -13.23 5.66 2.95
N ASP A 40 -12.85 6.46 3.95
CA ASP A 40 -11.51 7.05 4.04
C ASP A 40 -10.44 5.99 4.32
N LEU A 41 -10.83 4.83 4.85
CA LEU A 41 -9.96 3.67 5.01
C LEU A 41 -9.39 3.13 3.69
N ASN A 42 -10.09 3.38 2.58
CA ASN A 42 -9.64 2.93 1.25
C ASN A 42 -8.61 3.89 0.65
N LYS A 43 -8.49 5.12 1.17
CA LYS A 43 -7.56 6.15 0.69
C LYS A 43 -6.28 6.21 1.52
N LEU A 44 -6.25 5.50 2.65
CA LEU A 44 -5.10 5.46 3.55
C LEU A 44 -3.95 4.65 2.94
N PHE A 45 -2.83 5.33 2.71
CA PHE A 45 -1.56 4.73 2.34
C PHE A 45 -0.53 5.05 3.41
N VAL A 46 0.27 4.06 3.78
CA VAL A 46 1.37 4.21 4.72
C VAL A 46 2.66 3.78 4.00
N PRO A 47 3.76 4.55 4.10
CA PRO A 47 5.02 4.09 3.54
C PRO A 47 5.57 2.93 4.37
N CYS A 48 6.05 1.89 3.68
CA CYS A 48 6.69 0.74 4.33
C CYS A 48 7.94 1.20 5.08
N ARG A 49 8.03 0.86 6.37
CA ARG A 49 9.18 1.22 7.22
C ARG A 49 10.51 0.57 6.81
N VAL A 50 10.48 -0.45 5.94
CA VAL A 50 11.67 -1.19 5.49
C VAL A 50 12.23 -0.65 4.17
N CYS A 51 11.38 -0.50 3.15
CA CYS A 51 11.82 -0.14 1.79
C CYS A 51 11.20 1.16 1.26
N GLY A 52 10.38 1.85 2.05
CA GLY A 52 9.72 3.10 1.67
C GLY A 52 8.58 2.96 0.64
N SER A 53 8.37 1.76 0.08
CA SER A 53 7.31 1.50 -0.89
C SER A 53 5.92 1.68 -0.27
N PRO A 54 4.90 2.09 -1.05
CA PRO A 54 3.53 2.17 -0.56
C PRO A 54 3.04 0.80 -0.08
N THR A 55 2.42 0.75 1.09
CA THR A 55 1.76 -0.46 1.61
C THR A 55 0.30 -0.51 1.23
N LEU A 56 -0.26 -1.71 1.14
CA LEU A 56 -1.69 -1.96 0.95
C LEU A 56 -2.32 -2.40 2.27
N ARG A 57 -3.57 -2.03 2.48
CA ARG A 57 -4.39 -2.56 3.59
C ARG A 57 -4.60 -4.05 3.39
N ILE A 58 -4.62 -4.82 4.48
CA ILE A 58 -4.87 -6.28 4.53
C ILE A 58 -5.72 -6.62 5.76
N ASP A 59 -6.88 -5.97 5.91
CA ASP A 59 -7.74 -6.12 7.08
C ASP A 59 -8.96 -7.02 6.81
N THR A 60 -9.28 -7.27 5.54
CA THR A 60 -10.38 -8.14 5.10
C THR A 60 -9.88 -9.22 4.11
N PRO A 61 -10.63 -10.31 3.91
CA PRO A 61 -10.28 -11.32 2.90
C PRO A 61 -10.21 -10.75 1.46
N GLU A 62 -11.01 -9.73 1.16
CA GLU A 62 -10.97 -9.05 -0.14
C GLU A 62 -9.68 -8.24 -0.30
N ASP A 63 -9.22 -7.59 0.78
CA ASP A 63 -7.94 -6.88 0.79
C ASP A 63 -6.78 -7.86 0.52
N ASP A 64 -6.82 -9.08 1.07
CA ASP A 64 -5.79 -10.11 0.81
C ASP A 64 -5.74 -10.48 -0.68
N VAL A 65 -6.90 -10.68 -1.31
CA VAL A 65 -6.97 -10.95 -2.76
C VAL A 65 -6.36 -9.79 -3.55
N ASN A 66 -6.76 -8.55 -3.23
CA ASN A 66 -6.24 -7.35 -3.88
C ASN A 66 -4.72 -7.21 -3.70
N PHE A 67 -4.19 -7.56 -2.52
CA PHE A 67 -2.76 -7.57 -2.23
C PHE A 67 -2.01 -8.53 -3.16
N PHE A 68 -2.49 -9.76 -3.31
CA PHE A 68 -1.85 -10.75 -4.18
C PHE A 68 -1.97 -10.39 -5.67
N VAL A 69 -3.12 -9.87 -6.10
CA VAL A 69 -3.31 -9.40 -7.48
C VAL A 69 -2.34 -8.26 -7.80
N TYR A 70 -2.23 -7.26 -6.92
CA TYR A 70 -1.30 -6.15 -7.12
C TYR A 70 0.15 -6.65 -7.21
N ARG A 71 0.53 -7.60 -6.36
CA ARG A 71 1.87 -8.18 -6.36
C ARG A 71 2.18 -8.92 -7.66
N ASP A 72 1.24 -9.73 -8.16
CA ASP A 72 1.38 -10.46 -9.44
C ASP A 72 1.51 -9.49 -10.63
N VAL A 73 0.67 -8.46 -10.68
CA VAL A 73 0.72 -7.43 -11.73
C VAL A 73 2.05 -6.68 -11.71
N ARG A 74 2.54 -6.33 -10.51
CA ARG A 74 3.83 -5.66 -10.35
C ARG A 74 4.98 -6.53 -10.85
N GLN A 75 5.01 -7.80 -10.48
CA GLN A 75 6.05 -8.72 -10.94
C GLN A 75 6.08 -8.81 -12.47
N LYS A 76 4.91 -8.98 -13.10
CA LYS A 76 4.80 -9.00 -14.57
C LYS A 76 5.22 -7.68 -15.24
N LEU A 77 5.00 -6.56 -14.58
CA LEU A 77 5.49 -5.26 -15.06
C LEU A 77 7.00 -5.19 -14.99
N ASP A 78 7.61 -5.62 -13.89
CA ASP A 78 9.06 -5.64 -13.72
C ASP A 78 9.72 -6.56 -14.74
N GLU A 79 9.15 -7.74 -15.01
CA GLU A 79 9.59 -8.69 -16.06
C GLU A 79 9.55 -8.04 -17.45
N ARG A 80 8.43 -7.42 -17.84
CA ARG A 80 8.32 -6.74 -19.14
C ARG A 80 9.25 -5.54 -19.28
N MET A 81 9.50 -4.80 -18.20
CA MET A 81 10.47 -3.70 -18.22
C MET A 81 11.90 -4.22 -18.39
N ALA A 82 12.23 -5.37 -17.81
CA ALA A 82 13.52 -6.02 -17.99
C ALA A 82 13.72 -6.49 -19.45
N GLU A 83 12.71 -7.15 -20.04
CA GLU A 83 12.72 -7.56 -21.46
C GLU A 83 12.95 -6.35 -22.39
N GLN A 84 12.25 -5.24 -22.17
CA GLN A 84 12.43 -4.02 -22.97
C GLN A 84 13.83 -3.41 -22.80
N MET A 85 14.43 -3.53 -21.62
CA MET A 85 15.82 -3.09 -21.41
C MET A 85 16.80 -3.99 -22.15
N GLU A 86 16.65 -5.32 -22.06
CA GLU A 86 17.49 -6.26 -22.82
C GLU A 86 17.43 -6.00 -24.32
N ASP A 87 16.22 -5.88 -24.89
CA ASP A 87 16.02 -5.54 -26.30
C ASP A 87 16.73 -4.22 -26.67
N GLN A 88 16.65 -3.19 -25.81
CA GLN A 88 17.32 -1.91 -26.06
C GLN A 88 18.85 -2.01 -26.06
N TYR A 89 19.43 -2.90 -25.24
CA TYR A 89 20.88 -3.07 -25.14
C TYR A 89 21.45 -4.07 -26.15
N ASP A 90 20.63 -4.94 -26.75
CA ASP A 90 21.04 -5.93 -27.77
C ASP A 90 21.15 -5.35 -29.19
N TYR A 91 20.82 -4.07 -29.38
CA TYR A 91 21.16 -3.32 -30.60
C TYR A 91 22.66 -2.94 -30.61
N ARG A 92 23.55 -3.90 -30.80
CA ARG A 92 24.96 -3.63 -31.15
C ARG A 92 25.57 -4.66 -32.09
#